data_AF-A0A6G4EER7-F1
#
_entry.id   AF-A0A6G4EER7-F1
#
_cell.length_a   1.000
_cell.length_b   1.000
_cell.length_c   1.000
_cell.angle_alpha   90.00
_cell.angle_beta   90.00
_cell.angle_gamma   90.00
#
_symmetry.space_group_name_H-M   'P 1'
#
loop_
_entity.id
_entity.type
_entity.pdbx_description
1 polymer ?
#
loop_
_entity_poly.entity_id
_entity_poly.type
_entity_poly.pdbx_seq_one_letter_code
_entity_poly.pdbx_strand_id
1 'polypeptide(L)' 'MLSSITSRMLSLVTEWQNSPLEKTYSFIFMYAIHYKVREDEQIAVKAAYAVLGTDYSFKLIN' A
#
# COMPACT_ATOMS: atom_id res chain seq x y z
N MET A 1 -6.57 18.25 -15.72
CA MET A 1 -6.22 19.24 -14.67
C MET A 1 -6.42 18.70 -13.24
N LEU A 2 -7.32 17.74 -12.98
CA LEU A 2 -7.47 17.11 -11.65
C LEU A 2 -6.38 16.07 -11.33
N SER A 3 -5.93 15.29 -12.32
CA SER A 3 -4.87 14.28 -12.11
C SER A 3 -3.56 14.90 -11.64
N SER A 4 -3.25 16.12 -12.07
CA SER A 4 -2.02 16.84 -11.72
C SER A 4 -1.87 17.11 -10.22
N ILE A 5 -2.98 17.27 -9.48
CA ILE A 5 -2.95 17.42 -8.02
C ILE A 5 -2.59 16.07 -7.37
N THR A 6 -3.20 14.98 -7.86
CA THR A 6 -2.92 13.62 -7.37
C THR A 6 -1.50 13.17 -7.73
N SER A 7 -0.98 13.58 -8.89
CA SER A 7 0.39 13.29 -9.32
C SER A 7 1.46 13.84 -8.37
N ARG A 8 1.19 14.96 -7.68
CA ARG A 8 2.10 15.52 -6.68
C ARG A 8 2.21 14.66 -5.43
N MET A 9 1.21 13.82 -5.14
CA MET A 9 1.27 12.89 -4.01
C MET A 9 2.16 11.68 -4.30
N LEU A 10 2.49 11.37 -5.56
CA LEU A 10 3.32 10.21 -5.92
C LEU A 10 4.70 10.24 -5.25
N SER A 11 5.30 11.43 -5.11
CA SER A 11 6.58 11.58 -4.39
C SER A 11 6.44 11.25 -2.90
N LEU A 12 5.38 11.75 -2.26
CA LEU A 12 5.09 11.47 -0.84
C LEU A 12 4.80 10.00 -0.61
N VAL A 13 4.05 9.36 -1.52
CA VAL A 13 3.76 7.92 -1.45
C VAL A 13 5.05 7.12 -1.57
N THR A 14 5.95 7.51 -2.49
CA THR A 14 7.26 6.85 -2.64
C THR A 14 8.11 6.98 -1.39
N GLU A 15 8.14 8.16 -0.76
CA GLU A 15 8.87 8.38 0.50
C GLU A 15 8.29 7.54 1.64
N TRP A 16 6.97 7.52 1.78
CA TRP A 16 6.28 6.71 2.77
C TRP A 16 6.54 5.21 2.58
N GLN A 17 6.52 4.71 1.34
CA GLN A 17 6.82 3.31 1.03
C GLN A 17 8.26 2.90 1.38
N ASN A 18 9.21 3.84 1.33
CA ASN A 18 10.62 3.60 1.66
C ASN A 18 10.97 3.88 3.14
N SER A 19 9.98 4.17 3.97
CA SER A 19 10.22 4.41 5.40
C SER A 19 10.85 3.17 6.06
N PRO A 20 11.78 3.35 7.01
CA PRO A 20 12.47 2.24 7.66
C PRO A 20 11.47 1.33 8.37
N LEU A 21 11.60 0.03 8.13
CA LEU A 21 10.81 -0.99 8.80
C LEU A 21 11.48 -1.41 10.11
N GLU A 22 10.66 -1.81 11.08
CA GLU A 22 11.14 -2.44 12.30
C GLU A 22 11.82 -3.79 12.02
N LYS A 23 12.77 -4.18 12.88
CA LYS A 23 13.52 -5.43 12.72
C LYS A 23 12.67 -6.68 12.95
N THR A 24 11.60 -6.59 13.73
CA THR A 24 10.76 -7.74 14.04
C THR A 24 9.31 -7.34 14.26
N TYR A 25 8.40 -8.13 13.68
CA TYR A 25 6.96 -7.96 13.79
C TYR A 25 6.38 -9.21 14.45
N SER A 26 5.40 -9.05 15.34
CA SER A 26 4.75 -10.18 16.01
C SER A 26 3.83 -10.95 15.07
N PHE A 27 3.06 -10.23 14.27
CA PHE A 27 2.18 -10.79 13.24
C PHE A 27 2.25 -9.95 11.97
N ILE A 28 2.06 -10.61 10.83
CA ILE A 28 1.99 -9.97 9.52
C ILE A 28 0.73 -10.47 8.80
N PHE A 29 -0.09 -9.53 8.32
CA PHE A 29 -1.25 -9.79 7.49
C PHE A 29 -0.96 -9.35 6.06
N MET A 30 -1.37 -10.15 5.09
CA MET A 30 -1.31 -9.80 3.67
C MET A 30 -2.70 -9.86 3.08
N TYR A 31 -3.12 -8.76 2.45
CA TYR A 31 -4.40 -8.68 1.74
C TYR A 31 -4.15 -8.42 0.26
N ALA A 32 -5.07 -8.90 -0.58
CA ALA A 32 -5.06 -8.67 -2.02
C ALA A 32 -6.42 -8.15 -2.47
N ILE A 33 -6.42 -7.01 -3.17
CA ILE A 33 -7.63 -6.47 -3.81
C ILE A 33 -7.43 -6.52 -5.32
N HIS A 34 -8.38 -7.12 -6.02
CA HIS A 34 -8.34 -7.25 -7.47
C HIS A 34 -9.02 -6.06 -8.14
N TYR A 35 -8.30 -5.36 -9.01
CA TYR A 35 -8.78 -4.23 -9.79
C TYR A 35 -8.68 -4.49 -11.28
N LYS A 36 -9.66 -3.99 -12.03
CA LYS A 36 -9.57 -3.88 -13.48
C LYS A 36 -8.86 -2.58 -13.83
N VAL A 37 -7.71 -2.67 -14.46
CA VAL A 37 -6.91 -1.51 -14.89
C VAL A 37 -6.76 -1.53 -16.40
N ARG A 38 -6.73 -0.34 -17.02
CA ARG A 38 -6.41 -0.21 -18.43
C ARG A 38 -4.90 -0.06 -18.59
N GLU A 39 -4.29 -0.94 -19.37
CA GLU A 39 -2.87 -0.96 -19.69
C GLU A 39 -2.73 -1.29 -21.17
N ASP A 40 -1.97 -0.49 -21.92
CA ASP A 40 -1.78 -0.66 -23.36
C ASP A 40 -3.09 -0.88 -24.14
N GLU A 41 -4.08 -0.05 -23.84
CA GLU A 41 -5.47 -0.07 -24.38
C GLU A 41 -6.32 -1.29 -24.00
N GLN A 42 -5.74 -2.30 -23.34
CA GLN A 42 -6.44 -3.50 -22.90
C GLN A 42 -6.84 -3.41 -21.42
N ILE A 43 -7.91 -4.10 -21.03
CA ILE A 43 -8.32 -4.22 -19.63
C ILE A 43 -7.66 -5.46 -19.04
N ALA A 44 -6.77 -5.24 -18.08
CA ALA A 44 -6.13 -6.29 -17.31
C ALA A 44 -6.68 -6.33 -15.87
N VAL A 45 -6.78 -7.53 -15.30
CA VAL A 45 -7.06 -7.70 -13.87
C VAL A 45 -5.72 -7.75 -13.13
N LYS A 46 -5.49 -6.82 -12.21
CA LYS A 46 -4.30 -6.79 -11.35
C LYS A 46 -4.69 -6.90 -9.88
N ALA A 47 -3.85 -7.55 -9.08
CA ALA A 47 -3.99 -7.60 -7.64
C ALA A 47 -3.09 -6.54 -7.00
N ALA A 48 -3.67 -5.65 -6.20
CA ALA A 48 -2.94 -4.78 -5.30
C ALA A 48 -2.77 -5.50 -3.96
N TYR A 49 -1.52 -5.79 -3.61
CA TYR A 49 -1.18 -6.39 -2.33
C TYR A 49 -0.84 -5.30 -1.33
N ALA A 50 -1.29 -5.46 -0.10
CA ALA A 50 -0.67 -4.72 0.99
C ALA A 50 -0.48 -5.58 2.23
N VAL A 51 0.54 -5.16 2.98
CA VAL A 51 1.14 -5.90 4.07
C VAL A 51 1.04 -5.04 5.32
N LEU A 52 0.47 -5.59 6.38
CA LEU A 52 0.31 -4.93 7.67
C LEU A 52 1.06 -5.73 8.72
N GLY A 53 2.10 -5.12 9.30
CA GLY A 53 2.83 -5.69 10.43
C GLY A 53 2.35 -5.09 11.74
N THR A 54 2.21 -5.91 12.78
CA THR A 54 1.94 -5.42 14.15
C THR A 54 3.21 -5.49 14.98
N ASP A 55 3.46 -4.45 15.77
CA ASP A 55 4.52 -4.48 16.78
C ASP A 55 4.12 -5.39 17.96
N TYR A 56 5.02 -5.53 18.93
CA TYR A 56 4.78 -6.29 20.16
C TYR A 56 3.79 -5.60 21.11
N SER A 57 3.47 -4.34 20.86
CA SER A 57 2.54 -3.54 21.63
C SER A 57 1.20 -3.57 20.93
N PHE A 58 0.61 -4.78 20.83
CA PHE A 58 -0.79 -4.93 20.45
C PHE A 58 -1.64 -4.25 21.53
N LYS A 59 -1.74 -2.92 21.45
CA LYS A 59 -2.68 -2.12 22.22
C LYS A 59 -4.03 -2.49 21.66
N LEU A 60 -4.72 -3.36 22.38
CA LEU A 60 -6.16 -3.51 22.26
C LEU A 60 -6.73 -2.09 22.27
N ILE A 61 -7.36 -1.72 21.16
CA ILE A 61 -8.18 -0.53 21.06
C ILE A 61 -9.25 -0.73 22.15
N ASN A 62 -9.13 0.02 23.24
CA ASN A 62 -10.19 0.14 24.24
C ASN A 62 -11.26 1.09 23.71
#